data_AF-A0A6N2VWU1-F1
#
_entry.id   AF-A0A6N2VWU1-F1
#
_cell.length_a   1.000
_cell.length_b   1.000
_cell.length_c   1.000
_cell.angle_alpha   90.00
_cell.angle_beta   90.00
_cell.angle_gamma   90.00
#
_symmetry.space_group_name_H-M   'P 1'
#
loop_
_entity.id
_entity.type
_entity.pdbx_description
1 polymer ?
#
loop_
_entity_poly.entity_id
_entity_poly.type
_entity_poly.pdbx_seq_one_letter_code
_entity_poly.pdbx_strand_id
1 'polypeptide(L)'
;MKQNQYLFLLFALIVLTGCGGTQKKLTEYVNPFLGTATLWEPEDLGYTRKIKSRTWGAETYPGATLPNAMVQLSPVTQFRSGAGYQYEDTVIYGFSHTAKGHWNLLHVPMLPVVGTIAPGNYCSGFSHEKESAHPGITKFIWNAIK
;
A
#
# COMPACT_ATOMS: atom_id res chain seq x y z
N MET A 1 44.85 -40.98 -14.26
CA MET A 1 44.87 -40.22 -12.99
C MET A 1 44.73 -38.70 -13.18
N LYS A 2 45.40 -38.07 -14.15
CA LYS A 2 45.34 -36.59 -14.36
C LYS A 2 43.95 -36.06 -14.80
N GLN A 3 43.18 -36.82 -15.58
CA GLN A 3 41.86 -36.38 -16.09
C GLN A 3 40.80 -36.21 -14.98
N ASN A 4 40.79 -37.07 -13.96
CA ASN A 4 39.91 -36.91 -12.80
C ASN A 4 40.29 -35.69 -11.94
N GLN A 5 41.57 -35.27 -11.92
CA GLN A 5 42.02 -34.10 -11.18
C GLN A 5 41.51 -32.79 -11.82
N TYR A 6 41.51 -32.69 -13.15
CA TYR A 6 40.93 -31.53 -13.85
C TYR A 6 39.42 -31.44 -13.67
N LEU A 7 38.72 -32.58 -13.66
CA LEU A 7 37.28 -32.63 -13.41
C LEU A 7 36.92 -32.18 -11.98
N PHE A 8 37.74 -32.58 -10.99
CA PHE A 8 37.59 -32.15 -9.60
C PHE A 8 37.85 -30.65 -9.43
N LEU A 9 38.87 -30.11 -10.12
CA LEU A 9 39.17 -28.68 -10.12
C LEU A 9 38.07 -27.85 -10.79
N LEU A 10 37.48 -28.36 -11.88
CA LEU A 10 36.36 -27.71 -12.56
C LEU A 10 35.11 -27.68 -11.66
N PHE A 11 34.83 -28.77 -10.97
CA PHE A 11 33.70 -28.86 -10.03
C PHE A 11 33.90 -27.93 -8.82
N ALA A 12 35.11 -27.87 -8.26
CA ALA A 12 35.44 -26.95 -7.17
C ALA A 12 35.31 -25.48 -7.60
N LEU A 13 35.70 -25.14 -8.83
CA LEU A 13 35.56 -23.79 -9.38
C LEU A 13 34.09 -23.38 -9.54
N ILE A 14 33.23 -24.28 -10.01
CA ILE A 14 31.78 -24.04 -10.13
C ILE A 14 31.14 -23.79 -8.76
N VAL A 15 31.51 -24.59 -7.75
CA VAL A 15 31.02 -24.43 -6.37
C VAL A 15 31.47 -23.09 -5.77
N LEU A 16 32.70 -22.65 -6.04
CA LEU A 16 33.24 -21.37 -5.57
C LEU A 16 32.59 -20.15 -6.26
N THR A 17 32.14 -20.29 -7.51
CA THR A 17 31.42 -19.21 -8.23
C THR A 17 29.93 -19.11 -7.90
N GLY A 18 29.36 -20.08 -7.18
CA GLY A 18 27.91 -20.21 -6.97
C GLY A 18 27.30 -19.39 -5.82
N CYS A 19 28.09 -18.70 -5.01
CA CYS A 19 27.60 -18.04 -3.78
C CYS A 19 27.67 -16.51 -3.85
N GLY A 20 26.84 -15.91 -4.71
CA GLY A 20 26.45 -14.50 -4.59
C GLY A 20 25.14 -14.42 -3.82
N GLY A 21 25.19 -14.19 -2.50
CA GLY A 21 23.99 -13.95 -1.72
C GLY A 21 23.23 -12.74 -2.26
N THR A 22 21.96 -12.91 -2.64
CA THR A 22 21.12 -11.78 -3.07
C THR A 22 20.86 -10.90 -1.84
N GLN A 23 21.46 -9.71 -1.79
CA GLN A 23 21.18 -8.73 -0.75
C GLN A 23 19.72 -8.26 -0.89
N LYS A 24 18.91 -8.43 0.18
CA LYS A 24 17.53 -7.92 0.19
C LYS A 24 17.50 -6.41 0.01
N LYS A 25 16.59 -5.92 -0.82
CA LYS A 25 16.41 -4.48 -1.02
C LYS A 25 15.75 -3.89 0.23
N LEU A 26 16.23 -2.74 0.70
CA LEU A 26 15.67 -2.09 1.90
C LEU A 26 14.18 -1.74 1.74
N THR A 27 13.74 -1.49 0.51
CA THR A 27 12.33 -1.22 0.19
C THR A 27 11.39 -2.38 0.52
N GLU A 28 11.90 -3.62 0.59
CA GLU A 28 11.11 -4.80 0.95
C GLU A 28 10.68 -4.81 2.43
N TYR A 29 11.33 -4.01 3.28
CA TYR A 29 10.95 -3.87 4.69
C TYR A 29 9.84 -2.83 4.91
N VAL A 30 9.52 -2.02 3.89
CA VAL A 30 8.53 -0.96 4.03
C VAL A 30 7.15 -1.55 3.81
N ASN A 31 6.28 -1.40 4.81
CA ASN A 31 4.86 -1.69 4.70
C ASN A 31 4.07 -0.36 4.64
N PRO A 32 3.57 0.04 3.44
CA PRO A 32 2.80 1.28 3.28
C PRO A 32 1.46 1.31 4.03
N PHE A 33 0.97 0.17 4.55
CA PHE A 33 -0.25 0.12 5.36
C PHE A 33 -0.04 0.56 6.80
N LEU A 34 1.21 0.66 7.27
CA LEU A 34 1.47 1.12 8.63
C LEU A 34 0.98 2.56 8.83
N GLY A 35 0.12 2.73 9.83
CA GLY A 35 -0.50 4.03 10.15
C GLY A 35 -1.77 4.36 9.37
N THR A 36 -2.24 3.46 8.50
CA THR A 36 -3.48 3.65 7.72
C THR A 36 -4.75 3.24 8.47
N ALA A 37 -4.60 2.43 9.52
CA ALA A 37 -5.67 2.01 10.42
C ALA A 37 -5.90 3.03 11.55
N THR A 38 -7.15 3.17 11.96
CA THR A 38 -7.53 3.96 13.13
C THR A 38 -7.68 3.06 14.34
N LEU A 39 -7.11 3.48 15.47
CA LEU A 39 -7.27 2.77 16.74
C LEU A 39 -8.59 3.18 17.41
N TRP A 40 -9.38 2.20 17.84
CA TRP A 40 -10.70 2.43 18.45
C TRP A 40 -10.78 1.98 19.90
N GLU A 41 -10.07 0.90 20.21
CA GLU A 41 -10.16 0.20 21.48
C GLU A 41 -9.23 0.85 22.52
N PRO A 42 -9.66 0.95 23.79
CA PRO A 42 -8.85 1.51 24.86
C PRO A 42 -7.48 0.82 25.02
N GLU A 43 -7.41 -0.48 24.71
CA GLU A 43 -6.19 -1.29 24.79
C GLU A 43 -5.14 -0.82 23.78
N ASP A 44 -5.57 -0.52 22.55
CA ASP A 44 -4.69 -0.01 21.50
C ASP A 44 -4.34 1.47 21.73
N LEU A 45 -5.29 2.24 22.28
CA LEU A 45 -5.14 3.68 22.51
C LEU A 45 -4.31 4.00 23.77
N GLY A 46 -4.32 3.12 24.78
CA GLY A 46 -3.74 3.39 26.09
C GLY A 46 -4.56 4.36 26.96
N TYR A 47 -5.79 4.73 26.54
CA TYR A 47 -6.70 5.57 27.31
C TYR A 47 -8.17 5.37 26.91
N THR A 48 -9.08 5.71 27.81
CA THR A 48 -10.53 5.68 27.54
C THR A 48 -11.00 7.00 26.91
N ARG A 49 -11.63 6.90 25.74
CA ARG A 49 -12.20 8.05 25.03
C ARG A 49 -13.36 8.65 25.84
N LYS A 50 -13.42 9.99 25.91
CA LYS A 50 -14.50 10.76 26.56
C LYS A 50 -15.44 11.44 25.56
N ILE A 51 -15.11 11.40 24.27
CA ILE A 51 -15.88 11.99 23.18
C ILE A 51 -16.33 10.88 22.22
N LYS A 52 -17.49 11.06 21.57
CA LYS A 52 -18.02 10.10 20.59
C LYS A 52 -17.21 10.07 19.29
N SER A 53 -16.54 11.17 18.96
CA SER A 53 -15.72 11.26 17.76
C SER A 53 -14.58 10.23 17.79
N ARG A 54 -14.21 9.75 16.61
CA ARG A 54 -13.06 8.87 16.45
C ARG A 54 -11.77 9.53 16.91
N THR A 55 -10.85 8.70 17.34
CA THR A 55 -9.46 9.05 17.61
C THR A 55 -8.72 9.35 16.31
N TRP A 56 -7.67 10.16 16.41
CA TRP A 56 -6.79 10.42 15.27
C TRP A 56 -5.88 9.22 15.05
N GLY A 57 -5.80 8.77 13.80
CA GLY A 57 -4.78 7.81 13.38
C GLY A 57 -3.46 8.53 13.07
N ALA A 58 -2.48 7.79 12.57
CA ALA A 58 -1.32 8.39 11.92
C ALA A 58 -1.70 9.06 10.58
N GLU A 59 -2.87 8.70 10.03
CA GLU A 59 -3.46 9.26 8.81
C GLU A 59 -2.49 9.16 7.61
N THR A 60 -1.74 8.04 7.54
CA THR A 60 -0.92 7.71 6.37
C THR A 60 -1.80 7.14 5.25
N TYR A 61 -1.22 6.92 4.08
CA TYR A 61 -1.94 6.33 2.94
C TYR A 61 -1.05 5.33 2.21
N PRO A 62 -1.61 4.21 1.72
CA PRO A 62 -0.84 3.17 1.02
C PRO A 62 -0.66 3.53 -0.47
N GLY A 63 -0.33 4.78 -0.76
CA GLY A 63 -0.23 5.32 -2.11
C GLY A 63 1.16 5.23 -2.73
N ALA A 64 1.21 5.34 -4.05
CA ALA A 64 2.47 5.36 -4.79
C ALA A 64 3.04 6.78 -4.85
N THR A 65 4.27 6.95 -4.36
CA THR A 65 5.00 8.22 -4.40
C THR A 65 6.51 7.97 -4.42
N LEU A 66 7.26 8.89 -5.01
CA LEU A 66 8.71 8.97 -4.86
C LEU A 66 9.06 9.87 -3.66
N PRO A 67 10.26 9.75 -3.08
CA PRO A 67 10.73 10.70 -2.07
C PRO A 67 10.60 12.13 -2.56
N ASN A 68 9.91 12.99 -1.81
CA ASN A 68 9.65 14.40 -2.12
C ASN A 68 8.88 14.66 -3.44
N ALA A 69 8.11 13.69 -3.93
CA ALA A 69 7.32 13.88 -5.14
C ALA A 69 6.24 14.97 -4.98
N MET A 70 6.02 15.73 -6.05
CA MET A 70 4.94 16.73 -6.13
C MET A 70 3.55 16.10 -6.23
N VAL A 71 3.47 14.87 -6.75
CA VAL A 71 2.24 14.11 -6.98
C VAL A 71 2.29 12.87 -6.12
N GLN A 72 1.20 12.58 -5.41
CA GLN A 72 1.05 11.36 -4.62
C GLN A 72 -0.26 10.70 -5.02
N LEU A 73 -0.17 9.49 -5.60
CA LEU A 73 -1.35 8.72 -5.95
C LEU A 73 -1.88 8.03 -4.70
N SER A 74 -3.06 8.43 -4.22
CA SER A 74 -3.63 7.89 -2.99
C SER A 74 -5.03 7.30 -3.21
N PRO A 75 -5.29 6.07 -2.75
CA PRO A 75 -6.65 5.53 -2.71
C PRO A 75 -7.53 6.35 -1.76
N VAL A 76 -8.81 6.50 -2.09
CA VAL A 76 -9.76 7.26 -1.30
C VAL A 76 -10.89 6.33 -0.86
N THR A 77 -10.92 5.96 0.41
CA THR A 77 -12.02 5.23 1.04
C THR A 77 -12.97 6.15 1.81
N GLN A 78 -12.51 7.34 2.21
CA GLN A 78 -13.35 8.32 2.89
C GLN A 78 -12.84 9.74 2.61
N PHE A 79 -13.66 10.54 1.93
CA PHE A 79 -13.39 11.97 1.77
C PHE A 79 -13.44 12.67 3.13
N ARG A 80 -12.60 13.71 3.29
CA ARG A 80 -12.45 14.47 4.54
C ARG A 80 -11.92 13.66 5.72
N SER A 81 -11.33 12.50 5.44
CA SER A 81 -10.51 11.76 6.40
C SER A 81 -9.03 11.98 6.04
N GLY A 82 -8.20 12.40 6.99
CA GLY A 82 -6.73 12.34 6.89
C GLY A 82 -6.12 12.51 5.50
N ALA A 83 -5.49 11.43 5.05
CA ALA A 83 -4.95 11.23 3.71
C ALA A 83 -5.92 10.52 2.73
N GLY A 84 -7.18 10.35 3.11
CA GLY A 84 -8.26 9.81 2.29
C GLY A 84 -8.51 8.32 2.40
N TYR A 85 -7.59 7.57 3.01
CA TYR A 85 -7.66 6.11 3.14
C TYR A 85 -7.74 5.72 4.62
N GLN A 86 -8.62 4.77 4.93
CA GLN A 86 -8.73 4.13 6.23
C GLN A 86 -8.73 2.62 6.01
N TYR A 87 -7.84 1.91 6.70
CA TYR A 87 -7.66 0.48 6.47
C TYR A 87 -8.89 -0.36 6.84
N GLU A 88 -9.81 0.16 7.66
CA GLU A 88 -11.01 -0.57 8.06
C GLU A 88 -12.13 -0.48 7.00
N ASP A 89 -12.00 0.41 6.03
CA ASP A 89 -13.02 0.63 5.02
C ASP A 89 -12.98 -0.44 3.92
N THR A 90 -14.15 -0.83 3.43
CA THR A 90 -14.30 -1.84 2.36
C THR A 90 -14.81 -1.26 1.05
N VAL A 91 -14.92 0.07 0.98
CA VAL A 91 -15.43 0.83 -0.16
C VAL A 91 -14.38 1.82 -0.60
N ILE A 92 -14.15 1.91 -1.91
CA ILE A 92 -13.32 2.94 -2.52
C ILE A 92 -14.17 3.90 -3.36
N TYR A 93 -13.83 5.17 -3.30
CA TYR A 93 -14.41 6.24 -4.11
C TYR A 93 -13.52 6.64 -5.29
N GLY A 94 -12.23 6.30 -5.26
CA GLY A 94 -11.31 6.55 -6.36
C GLY A 94 -9.87 6.69 -5.91
N PHE A 95 -9.07 7.25 -6.80
CA PHE A 95 -7.66 7.55 -6.60
C PHE A 95 -7.43 9.04 -6.82
N SER A 96 -6.98 9.73 -5.79
CA SER A 96 -6.60 11.14 -5.88
C SER A 96 -5.12 11.26 -6.21
N HIS A 97 -4.73 12.38 -6.82
CA HIS A 97 -3.35 12.65 -7.26
C HIS A 97 -2.60 13.61 -6.33
N THR A 98 -3.20 13.94 -5.18
CA THR A 98 -2.54 14.68 -4.12
C THR A 98 -2.99 14.12 -2.77
N ALA A 99 -2.05 13.70 -1.94
CA ALA A 99 -2.32 13.26 -0.58
C ALA A 99 -1.26 13.87 0.35
N LYS A 100 -1.62 14.99 0.97
CA LYS A 100 -0.75 15.73 1.88
C LYS A 100 -1.06 15.50 3.36
N GLY A 101 -1.75 14.39 3.69
CA GLY A 101 -2.09 14.05 5.08
C GLY A 101 -2.99 15.08 5.77
N HIS A 102 -3.71 15.90 5.01
CA HIS A 102 -4.57 16.95 5.52
C HIS A 102 -5.96 16.85 4.88
N TRP A 103 -7.00 17.03 5.70
CA TRP A 103 -8.38 16.58 5.45
C TRP A 103 -9.05 17.19 4.22
N ASN A 104 -8.45 18.22 3.61
CA ASN A 104 -9.00 18.94 2.47
C ASN A 104 -8.24 18.70 1.17
N LEU A 105 -7.28 17.76 1.13
CA LEU A 105 -6.37 17.59 0.00
C LEU A 105 -6.50 16.17 -0.57
N LEU A 106 -7.37 16.01 -1.58
CA LEU A 106 -7.62 14.79 -2.37
C LEU A 106 -8.04 15.16 -3.80
N HIS A 107 -7.22 15.99 -4.45
CA HIS A 107 -7.56 16.56 -5.74
C HIS A 107 -7.47 15.55 -6.88
N VAL A 108 -8.29 15.82 -7.91
CA VAL A 108 -8.38 15.01 -9.14
C VAL A 108 -8.65 13.53 -8.82
N PRO A 109 -9.77 13.22 -8.12
CA PRO A 109 -10.16 11.84 -7.89
C PRO A 109 -10.57 11.20 -9.21
N MET A 110 -9.98 10.05 -9.52
CA MET A 110 -10.34 9.24 -10.67
C MET A 110 -10.66 7.83 -10.22
N LEU A 111 -11.77 7.28 -10.69
CA LEU A 111 -12.13 5.88 -10.48
C LEU A 111 -12.35 5.25 -11.85
N PRO A 112 -11.56 4.22 -12.22
CA PRO A 112 -11.87 3.40 -13.38
C PRO A 112 -13.21 2.70 -13.15
N VAL A 113 -14.08 2.74 -14.16
CA VAL A 113 -15.46 2.23 -14.11
C VAL A 113 -15.80 1.45 -15.38
N VAL A 114 -16.67 0.43 -15.31
CA VAL A 114 -17.16 -0.37 -16.45
C VAL A 114 -18.65 -0.67 -16.31
N GLY A 115 -19.44 -0.31 -17.31
CA GLY A 115 -20.88 -0.54 -17.30
C GLY A 115 -21.67 0.75 -17.14
N THR A 116 -22.81 0.68 -16.43
CA THR A 116 -23.73 1.81 -16.29
C THR A 116 -23.45 2.57 -15.00
N ILE A 117 -23.06 3.84 -15.14
CA ILE A 117 -22.62 4.67 -14.01
C ILE A 117 -23.73 5.64 -13.60
N ALA A 118 -24.02 5.66 -12.30
CA ALA A 118 -24.86 6.67 -11.68
C ALA A 118 -23.97 7.62 -10.86
N PRO A 119 -24.08 8.95 -11.02
CA PRO A 119 -23.28 9.91 -10.25
C PRO A 119 -23.40 9.79 -8.72
N GLY A 120 -24.51 9.24 -8.21
CA GLY A 120 -24.72 8.99 -6.78
C GLY A 120 -24.19 7.65 -6.27
N ASN A 121 -23.71 6.76 -7.13
CA ASN A 121 -23.28 5.41 -6.77
C ASN A 121 -22.13 4.95 -7.67
N TYR A 122 -21.05 5.73 -7.68
CA TYR A 122 -19.85 5.41 -8.46
C TYR A 122 -18.84 4.58 -7.67
N CYS A 123 -18.97 4.44 -6.35
CA CYS A 123 -18.01 3.71 -5.53
C CYS A 123 -18.00 2.20 -5.81
N SER A 124 -16.86 1.56 -5.50
CA SER A 124 -16.66 0.12 -5.66
C SER A 124 -16.29 -0.53 -4.33
N GLY A 125 -16.79 -1.73 -4.09
CA GLY A 125 -16.29 -2.59 -3.01
C GLY A 125 -14.91 -3.14 -3.35
N PHE A 126 -14.08 -3.34 -2.32
CA PHE A 126 -12.78 -4.01 -2.44
C PHE A 126 -12.51 -4.91 -1.22
N SER A 127 -11.43 -5.68 -1.27
CA SER A 127 -10.97 -6.52 -0.16
C SER A 127 -9.46 -6.36 0.00
N HIS A 128 -8.98 -6.26 1.23
CA HIS A 128 -7.54 -6.20 1.54
C HIS A 128 -6.80 -7.47 1.14
N GLU A 129 -7.49 -8.62 1.03
CA GLU A 129 -6.89 -9.86 0.49
C GLU A 129 -6.44 -9.70 -0.97
N LYS A 130 -7.02 -8.73 -1.67
CA LYS A 130 -6.80 -8.41 -3.08
C LYS A 130 -6.12 -7.05 -3.27
N GLU A 131 -5.58 -6.48 -2.20
CA GLU A 131 -4.85 -5.24 -2.19
C GLU A 131 -3.37 -5.50 -1.92
N SER A 132 -2.51 -4.70 -2.54
CA SER A 132 -1.07 -4.72 -2.26
C SER A 132 -0.47 -3.33 -2.45
N ALA A 133 0.41 -2.95 -1.53
CA ALA A 133 1.13 -1.68 -1.59
C ALA A 133 2.61 -1.91 -1.29
N HIS A 134 3.46 -1.30 -2.09
CA HIS A 134 4.92 -1.32 -1.95
C HIS A 134 5.46 0.09 -2.26
N PRO A 135 6.67 0.46 -1.80
CA PRO A 135 7.28 1.72 -2.19
C PRO A 135 7.27 1.93 -3.71
N GLY A 136 6.66 3.03 -4.16
CA GLY A 136 6.55 3.40 -5.56
C GLY A 136 5.49 2.65 -6.38
N ILE A 137 4.81 1.64 -5.83
CA ILE A 137 3.79 0.86 -6.54
C ILE A 137 2.63 0.51 -5.60
N THR A 138 1.42 0.88 -5.99
CA THR A 138 0.19 0.41 -5.34
C THR A 138 -0.69 -0.32 -6.35
N LYS A 139 -1.26 -1.45 -5.95
CA LYS A 139 -2.13 -2.29 -6.78
C LYS A 139 -3.37 -2.72 -5.99
N PHE A 140 -4.52 -2.51 -6.61
CA PHE A 140 -5.83 -2.95 -6.12
C PHE A 140 -6.50 -3.83 -7.17
N ILE A 141 -7.19 -4.89 -6.71
CA ILE A 141 -8.07 -5.70 -7.55
C ILE A 141 -9.49 -5.62 -7.00
N TRP A 142 -10.43 -5.21 -7.85
CA TRP A 142 -11.83 -4.95 -7.51
C TRP A 142 -12.68 -6.20 -7.73
N ASN A 143 -13.72 -6.38 -6.91
CA ASN A 143 -14.65 -7.51 -7.07
C ASN A 143 -15.68 -7.29 -8.19
N ALA A 144 -15.89 -6.05 -8.60
CA ALA A 144 -16.52 -5.65 -9.85
C ALA A 144 -16.19 -4.18 -10.02
N ILE A 145 -15.50 -3.82 -11.11
CA ILE A 145 -15.50 -2.42 -11.51
C ILE A 145 -16.97 -2.14 -11.89
N LYS A 146 -17.65 -1.24 -11.19
CA LYS A 146 -19.00 -0.77 -11.59
C LYS A 146 -18.90 0.20 -12.74
#